data_AF-A0A956MB85-F1
#
_entry.id   AF-A0A956MB85-F1
#
_cell.length_a   1.000
_cell.length_b   1.000
_cell.length_c   1.000
_cell.angle_alpha   90.00
_cell.angle_beta   90.00
_cell.angle_gamma   90.00
#
_symmetry.space_group_name_H-M   'P 1'
#
loop_
_entity.id
_entity.type
_entity.pdbx_description
1 polymer ?
#
loop_
_entity_poly.entity_id
_entity_poly.type
_entity_poly.pdbx_seq_one_letter_code
_entity_poly.pdbx_strand_id
1 'polypeptide(L)' 'MKQVIQYQKTGEMSVAELPEPMLKSGGVLVRTAYSLISAGTEKSSVATAQASMVGKARSRP' A
#
# COMPACT_ATOMS: atom_id res chain seq x y z
N MET A 1 -9.93 1.42 13.59
CA MET A 1 -9.83 2.28 12.40
C MET A 1 -10.09 1.48 11.13
N LYS A 2 -10.77 2.09 10.15
CA LYS A 2 -10.93 1.50 8.81
C LYS A 2 -9.63 1.57 8.03
N GLN A 3 -9.27 0.49 7.35
CA GLN A 3 -8.13 0.43 6.43
C GLN A 3 -8.54 -0.20 5.11
N VAL A 4 -7.96 0.31 4.02
CA VAL A 4 -8.06 -0.31 2.69
C VAL A 4 -6.92 -1.32 2.57
N ILE A 5 -7.27 -2.58 2.28
CA ILE A 5 -6.33 -3.69 2.09
C ILE A 5 -6.34 -4.08 0.62
N GLN A 6 -5.16 -4.27 0.03
CA GLN A 6 -5.00 -4.78 -1.33
C GLN A 6 -4.17 -6.07 -1.32
N TYR A 7 -4.74 -7.15 -1.84
CA TYR A 7 -4.07 -8.43 -2.00
C TYR A 7 -3.28 -8.44 -3.32
N GLN A 8 -1.98 -8.14 -3.25
CA GLN A 8 -1.12 -7.97 -4.42
C GLN A 8 -1.11 -9.14 -5.42
N LYS A 9 -1.36 -10.38 -4.95
CA LYS A 9 -1.38 -11.57 -5.81
C LYS A 9 -2.67 -11.71 -6.62
N THR A 10 -3.80 -11.33 -6.05
CA THR A 10 -5.14 -11.52 -6.66
C THR A 10 -5.72 -10.20 -7.20
N GLY A 11 -5.21 -9.06 -6.74
CA GLY A 11 -5.76 -7.73 -7.03
C GLY A 11 -7.01 -7.39 -6.21
N GLU A 12 -7.47 -8.30 -5.35
CA GLU A 12 -8.65 -8.08 -4.52
C GLU A 12 -8.41 -6.94 -3.53
N MET A 13 -9.44 -6.12 -3.33
CA MET A 13 -9.42 -5.00 -2.40
C MET A 13 -10.60 -5.08 -1.44
N SER A 14 -10.35 -4.79 -0.17
CA SER A 14 -11.37 -4.79 0.87
C SER A 14 -11.13 -3.67 1.88
N VAL A 15 -12.18 -3.32 2.62
CA VAL A 15 -12.08 -2.40 3.77
C VAL A 15 -12.27 -3.21 5.04
N ALA A 16 -11.29 -3.15 5.93
CA ALA A 16 -11.32 -3.85 7.21
C ALA A 16 -11.31 -2.86 8.38
N GLU A 17 -12.01 -3.21 9.46
CA GLU A 17 -11.89 -2.52 10.74
C GLU A 17 -10.75 -3.16 11.54
N LEU A 18 -9.73 -2.38 11.88
CA LEU A 18 -8.51 -2.85 12.54
C LEU A 18 -8.22 -2.05 13.81
N PRO A 19 -7.48 -2.62 14.78
CA PRO A 19 -7.03 -1.85 15.93
C PRO A 19 -6.15 -0.67 15.50
N GLU A 20 -6.07 0.35 16.36
CA GLU A 20 -5.16 1.47 16.13
C GLU A 20 -3.69 0.99 16.18
N PRO A 21 -2.81 1.56 15.35
CA PRO A 21 -1.39 1.20 15.37
C PRO A 21 -0.74 1.55 16.72
N MET A 22 0.07 0.63 17.24
CA MET A 22 0.88 0.90 18.42
C MET A 22 2.01 1.88 18.09
N LEU A 23 2.17 2.91 18.92
CA LEU A 23 3.26 3.86 18.81
C LEU A 23 4.58 3.21 19.22
N LYS A 24 5.59 3.26 18.34
CA LYS A 24 6.97 2.84 18.63
C LYS A 24 7.81 4.04 19.07
N SER A 25 8.89 3.78 19.82
CA SER A 25 9.84 4.83 20.22
C SER A 25 10.36 5.59 19.00
N GLY A 26 10.39 6.92 19.09
CA GLY A 26 10.76 7.81 17.98
C GLY A 26 9.72 7.96 16.87
N GLY A 27 8.54 7.33 17.00
CA GLY A 27 7.44 7.45 16.05
C GLY A 27 6.44 8.55 16.39
N VAL A 28 5.51 8.80 15.46
CA VAL A 28 4.32 9.66 15.65
C VAL A 28 3.10 8.92 15.15
N LEU A 29 2.00 8.96 15.91
CA LEU A 29 0.70 8.47 15.46
C LEU A 29 -0.04 9.61 14.75
N VAL A 30 -0.49 9.37 13.51
CA VAL A 30 -1.16 10.36 12.68
C VAL A 30 -2.61 9.96 12.46
N ARG A 31 -3.54 10.86 12.76
CA ARG A 31 -4.96 10.69 12.41
C ARG A 31 -5.22 11.27 11.02
N THR A 32 -5.45 10.40 10.05
CA THR A 32 -5.81 10.79 8.69
C THR A 32 -7.18 11.45 8.66
N ALA A 33 -7.26 12.70 8.20
CA ALA A 33 -8.53 13.41 7.99
C ALA A 33 -9.07 13.20 6.56
N TYR A 34 -8.18 13.20 5.57
CA TYR A 34 -8.49 12.99 4.16
C TYR A 34 -7.37 12.19 3.52
N SER A 35 -7.70 11.44 2.46
CA SER A 35 -6.75 10.74 1.61
C SER A 35 -7.17 10.88 0.15
N LEU A 36 -6.25 10.64 -0.77
CA LEU A 36 -6.49 10.59 -2.20
C LEU A 36 -5.74 9.42 -2.82
N ILE A 37 -6.22 8.97 -3.97
CA ILE A 37 -5.61 7.92 -4.79
C ILE A 37 -4.91 8.62 -5.96
N SER A 38 -3.66 8.27 -6.24
CA SER A 38 -2.81 8.98 -7.20
C SER A 38 -2.53 8.13 -8.41
N ALA A 39 -3.38 8.20 -9.43
CA ALA A 39 -3.43 7.24 -10.55
C ALA A 39 -2.08 6.73 -11.10
N GLY A 40 -1.06 7.59 -11.18
CA GLY A 40 0.29 7.19 -11.61
C GLY A 40 0.97 6.19 -10.67
N THR A 41 0.79 6.34 -9.36
CA THR A 41 1.34 5.47 -8.31
C THR A 41 0.63 4.11 -8.30
N GLU A 42 -0.70 4.06 -8.40
CA GLU A 42 -1.40 2.76 -8.46
C GLU A 42 -1.04 2.02 -9.75
N LYS A 43 -0.97 2.73 -10.89
CA LYS A 43 -0.53 2.13 -12.16
C LYS A 43 0.88 1.55 -12.05
N SER A 44 1.81 2.29 -11.44
CA SER A 44 3.18 1.84 -11.22
C SER A 44 3.24 0.63 -10.26
N SER A 45 2.39 0.61 -9.24
CA SER A 45 2.31 -0.50 -8.27
C SER A 45 1.81 -1.78 -8.93
N VAL A 46 0.78 -1.69 -9.77
CA VAL A 46 0.26 -2.83 -10.54
C VAL A 46 1.29 -3.34 -11.53
N ALA A 47 1.92 -2.44 -12.30
CA ALA A 47 2.96 -2.80 -13.26
C ALA A 47 4.14 -3.52 -12.56
N THR A 48 4.55 -3.02 -11.39
CA THR A 48 5.58 -3.66 -10.57
C THR A 48 5.12 -5.03 -10.09
N ALA A 49 3.89 -5.18 -9.58
CA ALA A 49 3.39 -6.46 -9.08
C ALA A 49 3.41 -7.56 -10.15
N GLN A 50 3.02 -7.21 -11.39
CA GLN A 50 2.96 -8.11 -12.56
C GLN A 50 4.33 -8.44 -13.17
N ALA A 51 5.37 -7.66 -12.91
CA ALA A 51 6.70 -7.91 -13.46
C ALA A 51 7.36 -9.18 -12.89
N SER A 52 8.18 -9.83 -13.72
CA SER A 52 9.08 -10.92 -13.29
C SER A 52 10.10 -10.42 -12.26
N MET A 53 10.75 -11.34 -11.54
CA MET A 53 11.78 -10.93 -10.56
C MET A 53 12.90 -10.10 -11.19
N VAL A 54 13.35 -10.49 -12.39
CA VAL A 54 14.36 -9.73 -13.16
C VAL A 54 13.81 -8.35 -13.56
N GLY A 55 12.54 -8.28 -13.99
CA GLY A 55 11.89 -7.01 -14.31
C GLY A 55 11.81 -6.07 -13.11
N LYS A 56 11.44 -6.59 -11.93
CA LYS A 56 11.41 -5.86 -10.66
C LYS A 56 12.78 -5.32 -10.29
N ALA A 57 13.82 -6.15 -10.35
CA ALA A 57 15.20 -5.75 -10.05
C ALA A 57 15.69 -4.63 -10.98
N ARG A 58 15.39 -4.70 -12.29
CA ARG A 58 15.75 -3.63 -13.24
C ARG A 58 15.03 -2.31 -12.96
N SER A 59 13.78 -2.36 -12.52
CA SER A 59 12.98 -1.16 -12.22
C SER A 59 13.36 -0.44 -10.91
N ARG A 60 14.13 -1.12 -10.04
CA ARG A 60 14.54 -0.66 -8.71
C ARG A 60 16.03 -0.99 -8.52
N PRO A 61 16.94 -0.28 -9.21
CA PRO A 61 18.38 -0.56 -9.14
C PRO A 61 18.95 -0.35 -7.73
#